data_AF-A0A6B0DH17-F1
#
_entry.id   AF-A0A6B0DH17-F1
#
_cell.length_a   1.000
_cell.length_b   1.000
_cell.length_c   1.000
_cell.angle_alpha   90.00
_cell.angle_beta   90.00
_cell.angle_gamma   90.00
#
_symmetry.space_group_name_H-M   'P 1'
#
loop_
_entity.id
_entity.type
_entity.pdbx_description
1 polymer ?
#
loop_
_entity_poly.entity_id
_entity_poly.type
_entity_poly.pdbx_seq_one_letter_code
_entity_poly.pdbx_strand_id
1 'polypeptide(L)'
;MEQNIIDIFYLEKKGIKGYASIKEFIEKIKQREIYMVDTNSFRGRDINLKLLSKLTSVYDIWFESNIRWKDDVYDIILTGAKIAVLGGRKVDEKFLYSIIEVTDNIALKSNDENLLKIFISLGGKIVITDLEVDAPKRFRVMDGRLVEK
;
A
#
# COMPACT_ATOMS: atom_id res chain seq x y z
N MET A 1 -15.37 -18.09 7.10
CA MET A 1 -15.16 -16.95 6.17
C MET A 1 -13.80 -17.16 5.54
N GLU A 2 -13.67 -17.05 4.22
CA GLU A 2 -12.35 -17.13 3.57
C GLU A 2 -11.51 -15.95 4.06
N GLN A 3 -10.29 -16.23 4.54
CA GLN A 3 -9.34 -15.17 4.87
C GLN A 3 -8.94 -14.49 3.56
N ASN A 4 -9.09 -13.17 3.50
CA ASN A 4 -8.59 -12.40 2.37
C ASN A 4 -7.05 -12.39 2.42
N ILE A 5 -6.43 -12.85 1.34
CA ILE A 5 -4.98 -12.99 1.21
C ILE A 5 -4.53 -12.25 -0.04
N ILE A 6 -3.57 -11.33 0.12
CA ILE A 6 -3.03 -10.51 -0.97
C ILE A 6 -1.51 -10.75 -1.04
N ASP A 7 -1.01 -11.27 -2.16
CA ASP A 7 0.43 -11.49 -2.33
C ASP A 7 1.20 -10.16 -2.45
N ILE A 8 2.38 -10.10 -1.83
CA ILE A 8 3.26 -8.94 -1.82
C ILE A 8 4.35 -9.09 -2.87
N PHE A 9 4.48 -8.08 -3.72
CA PHE A 9 5.50 -7.97 -4.74
C PHE A 9 6.33 -6.71 -4.53
N TYR A 10 7.58 -6.74 -4.98
CA TYR A 10 8.55 -5.66 -4.79
C TYR A 10 8.95 -5.06 -6.13
N LEU A 11 8.78 -3.75 -6.26
CA LEU A 11 9.17 -2.99 -7.43
C LEU A 11 10.59 -2.47 -7.25
N GLU A 12 11.43 -2.72 -8.25
CA GLU A 12 12.84 -2.34 -8.34
C GLU A 12 13.11 -1.53 -9.61
N LYS A 13 14.31 -0.94 -9.76
CA LYS A 13 14.63 0.10 -10.78
C LYS A 13 14.14 -0.24 -12.21
N LYS A 14 14.13 -1.52 -12.59
CA LYS A 14 13.82 -1.95 -13.96
C LYS A 14 12.65 -2.95 -14.06
N GLY A 15 11.94 -3.24 -12.98
CA GLY A 15 10.87 -4.25 -13.01
C GLY A 15 10.41 -4.69 -11.63
N ILE A 16 9.91 -5.92 -11.56
CA ILE A 16 9.41 -6.54 -10.34
C ILE A 16 10.38 -7.64 -9.93
N LYS A 17 10.81 -7.62 -8.67
CA LYS A 17 11.78 -8.57 -8.13
C LYS A 17 11.31 -10.02 -8.35
N GLY A 18 12.19 -10.86 -8.88
CA GLY A 18 11.88 -12.27 -9.17
C GLY A 18 11.30 -12.54 -10.57
N TYR A 19 11.10 -11.50 -11.38
CA TYR A 19 10.60 -11.61 -12.76
C TYR A 19 11.58 -10.96 -13.73
N ALA A 20 11.84 -11.60 -14.87
CA ALA A 20 12.72 -11.08 -15.92
C ALA A 20 12.08 -9.91 -16.67
N SER A 21 10.75 -9.84 -16.72
CA SER A 21 10.03 -8.71 -17.34
C SER A 21 8.64 -8.49 -16.74
N ILE A 22 8.06 -7.32 -17.00
CA ILE A 22 6.67 -7.00 -16.63
C ILE A 22 5.68 -7.95 -17.34
N LYS A 23 5.98 -8.31 -18.59
CA LYS A 23 5.16 -9.25 -19.35
C LYS A 23 5.11 -10.62 -18.67
N GLU A 24 6.27 -11.14 -18.27
CA GLU A 24 6.36 -12.39 -17.53
C GLU A 24 5.59 -12.32 -16.20
N PHE A 25 5.71 -11.21 -15.46
CA PHE A 25 4.93 -10.99 -14.25
C PHE A 25 3.42 -11.08 -14.50
N ILE A 26 2.93 -10.40 -15.54
CA ILE A 26 1.51 -10.41 -15.94
C ILE A 26 1.04 -11.81 -16.35
N GLU A 27 1.89 -12.57 -17.04
CA GLU A 27 1.55 -13.92 -17.48
C GLU A 27 1.49 -14.92 -16.30
N LYS A 28 2.36 -14.75 -15.30
CA LYS A 28 2.50 -15.67 -14.16
C LYS A 28 1.53 -15.39 -13.02
N ILE A 29 1.25 -14.12 -12.71
CA ILE A 29 0.37 -13.77 -11.59
C ILE A 29 -1.08 -13.80 -12.06
N LYS A 30 -1.88 -14.65 -11.40
CA LYS A 30 -3.30 -14.86 -11.72
C LYS A 30 -4.24 -14.15 -10.75
N GLN A 31 -3.73 -13.65 -9.64
CA GLN A 31 -4.53 -12.90 -8.68
C GLN A 31 -4.92 -11.56 -9.27
N ARG A 32 -6.16 -11.14 -9.02
CA ARG A 32 -6.65 -9.84 -9.44
C ARG A 32 -6.14 -8.72 -8.54
N GLU A 33 -6.03 -8.98 -7.24
CA GLU A 33 -5.59 -8.00 -6.24
C GLU A 33 -4.18 -8.34 -5.75
N ILE A 34 -3.31 -7.34 -5.74
CA ILE A 34 -1.90 -7.49 -5.35
C ILE A 34 -1.45 -6.33 -4.47
N TYR A 35 -0.42 -6.59 -3.66
CA TYR A 35 0.26 -5.56 -2.88
C TYR A 35 1.63 -5.28 -3.47
N MET A 36 1.91 -4.03 -3.81
CA MET A 36 3.14 -3.60 -4.47
C MET A 36 3.94 -2.66 -3.57
N VAL A 37 5.19 -3.01 -3.28
CA VAL A 37 6.15 -2.17 -2.53
C VAL A 37 7.16 -1.53 -3.49
N ASP A 38 7.16 -0.21 -3.62
CA ASP A 38 8.21 0.52 -4.34
C ASP A 38 9.47 0.71 -3.48
N THR A 39 10.33 -0.31 -3.50
CA THR A 39 11.58 -0.30 -2.76
C THR A 39 12.56 0.79 -3.20
N ASN A 40 12.44 1.33 -4.42
CA ASN A 40 13.33 2.41 -4.87
C ASN A 40 12.98 3.73 -4.19
N SER A 41 11.69 4.00 -4.01
CA SER A 41 11.22 5.23 -3.38
C SER A 41 11.74 5.34 -1.93
N PHE A 42 11.81 4.22 -1.22
CA PHE A 42 12.41 4.12 0.11
C PHE A 42 13.93 4.34 0.13
N ARG A 43 14.60 4.17 -1.00
CA ARG A 43 16.03 4.48 -1.19
C ARG A 43 16.26 5.93 -1.65
N GLY A 44 15.27 6.80 -1.48
CA GLY A 44 15.35 8.23 -1.78
C GLY A 44 15.02 8.60 -3.22
N ARG A 45 14.67 7.65 -4.09
CA ARG A 45 14.24 7.94 -5.47
C ARG A 45 12.77 8.37 -5.52
N ASP A 46 12.36 8.86 -6.68
CA ASP A 46 10.97 9.18 -6.96
C ASP A 46 10.11 7.91 -7.04
N ILE A 47 8.82 8.07 -6.76
CA ILE A 47 7.82 7.02 -6.84
C ILE A 47 7.66 6.58 -8.31
N ASN A 48 7.67 5.28 -8.58
CA ASN A 48 7.58 4.75 -9.94
C ASN A 48 6.14 4.69 -10.48
N LEU A 49 5.51 5.85 -10.63
CA LEU A 49 4.14 5.99 -11.14
C LEU A 49 3.96 5.43 -12.56
N LYS A 50 5.00 5.51 -13.39
CA LYS A 50 4.98 4.94 -14.75
C LYS A 50 4.77 3.44 -14.76
N LEU A 51 5.41 2.72 -13.84
CA LEU A 51 5.24 1.28 -13.72
C LEU A 51 3.91 0.95 -13.02
N LEU A 52 3.53 1.71 -11.99
CA LEU A 52 2.23 1.59 -11.36
C LEU A 52 1.09 1.69 -12.39
N SER A 53 1.07 2.73 -13.22
CA SER A 53 0.06 2.97 -14.26
C SER A 53 -0.14 1.78 -15.22
N LYS A 54 0.96 1.09 -15.55
CA LYS A 54 0.88 -0.09 -16.42
C LYS A 54 0.21 -1.26 -15.71
N LEU A 55 0.55 -1.47 -14.44
CA LEU A 55 0.07 -2.60 -13.66
C LEU A 55 -1.38 -2.41 -13.19
N THR A 56 -1.82 -1.17 -12.92
CA THR A 56 -3.20 -0.86 -12.51
C THR A 56 -4.23 -1.14 -13.60
N SER A 57 -3.81 -1.23 -14.86
CA SER A 57 -4.69 -1.68 -15.97
C SER A 57 -5.02 -3.17 -15.91
N VAL A 58 -4.27 -3.96 -15.13
CA VAL A 58 -4.41 -5.42 -15.04
C VAL A 58 -4.82 -5.87 -13.63
N TYR A 59 -4.38 -5.14 -12.61
CA TYR A 59 -4.54 -5.51 -11.21
C TYR A 59 -5.20 -4.41 -10.37
N ASP A 60 -5.91 -4.84 -9.34
CA ASP A 60 -6.34 -4.02 -8.22
C ASP A 60 -5.15 -3.88 -7.23
N ILE A 61 -4.47 -2.73 -7.24
CA ILE A 61 -3.17 -2.58 -6.54
C ILE A 61 -3.29 -1.83 -5.21
N TRP A 62 -2.75 -2.42 -4.15
CA TRP A 62 -2.36 -1.73 -2.93
C TRP A 62 -0.91 -1.29 -3.07
N PHE A 63 -0.65 0.00 -3.04
CA PHE A 63 0.66 0.53 -3.38
C PHE A 63 1.33 1.19 -2.17
N GLU A 64 2.43 0.59 -1.72
CA GLU A 64 3.29 1.10 -0.66
C GLU A 64 4.53 1.75 -1.27
N SER A 65 4.76 3.01 -0.94
CA SER A 65 5.96 3.75 -1.33
C SER A 65 6.40 4.68 -0.20
N ASN A 66 7.54 5.34 -0.38
CA ASN A 66 8.00 6.39 0.53
C ASN A 66 7.22 7.69 0.28
N ILE A 67 5.96 7.71 0.72
CA ILE A 67 5.06 8.85 0.66
C ILE A 67 5.61 9.95 1.58
N ARG A 68 5.90 11.11 1.00
CA ARG A 68 6.50 12.26 1.71
C ARG A 68 5.51 13.39 1.86
N TRP A 69 4.56 13.49 0.93
CA TRP A 69 3.62 14.58 0.81
C TRP A 69 2.23 14.03 0.52
N LYS A 70 1.21 14.87 0.76
CA LYS A 70 -0.17 14.54 0.40
C LYS A 70 -0.32 14.30 -1.11
N ASP A 71 0.39 15.08 -1.92
CA ASP A 71 0.40 14.99 -3.38
C ASP A 71 0.82 13.60 -3.88
N ASP A 72 1.74 12.93 -3.19
CA ASP A 72 2.15 11.56 -3.52
C ASP A 72 0.96 10.58 -3.42
N VAL A 73 0.09 10.76 -2.40
CA VAL A 73 -1.10 9.92 -2.23
C VAL A 73 -2.06 10.11 -3.40
N TYR A 74 -2.29 11.37 -3.80
CA TYR A 74 -3.14 11.65 -4.96
C TYR A 74 -2.59 11.05 -6.23
N ASP A 75 -1.30 11.24 -6.49
CA ASP A 75 -0.67 10.71 -7.70
C ASP A 75 -0.80 9.18 -7.76
N ILE A 76 -0.64 8.49 -6.64
CA ILE A 76 -0.83 7.03 -6.55
C ILE A 76 -2.27 6.65 -6.90
N ILE A 77 -3.26 7.32 -6.33
CA ILE A 77 -4.69 7.03 -6.58
C ILE A 77 -5.10 7.39 -8.01
N LEU A 78 -4.70 8.55 -8.51
CA LEU A 78 -4.98 9.01 -9.89
C LEU A 78 -4.31 8.11 -10.94
N THR A 79 -3.20 7.46 -10.58
CA THR A 79 -2.56 6.43 -11.42
C THR A 79 -3.37 5.13 -11.49
N GLY A 80 -4.43 4.99 -10.68
CA GLY A 80 -5.35 3.86 -10.67
C GLY A 80 -5.08 2.85 -9.56
N ALA A 81 -4.24 3.16 -8.57
CA ALA A 81 -4.09 2.28 -7.42
C ALA A 81 -5.42 2.23 -6.63
N LYS A 82 -5.80 1.03 -6.17
CA LYS A 82 -7.00 0.82 -5.36
C LYS A 82 -6.84 1.38 -3.96
N ILE A 83 -5.65 1.22 -3.38
CA ILE A 83 -5.28 1.68 -2.03
C ILE A 83 -3.87 2.28 -2.08
N ALA A 84 -3.71 3.49 -1.54
CA ALA A 84 -2.40 4.03 -1.19
C ALA A 84 -2.05 3.63 0.25
N VAL A 85 -0.92 2.95 0.44
CA VAL A 85 -0.50 2.47 1.76
C VAL A 85 0.43 3.48 2.40
N LEU A 86 -0.06 4.14 3.44
CA LEU A 86 0.68 5.09 4.25
C LEU A 86 1.58 4.32 5.21
N GLY A 87 2.89 4.55 5.12
CA GLY A 87 3.85 3.96 6.02
C GLY A 87 5.16 4.75 6.03
N GLY A 88 5.98 4.53 7.05
CA GLY A 88 7.28 5.17 7.19
C GLY A 88 7.30 6.39 8.11
N ARG A 89 8.48 7.02 8.22
CA ARG A 89 8.79 8.00 9.28
C ARG A 89 8.04 9.33 9.19
N LYS A 90 7.48 9.67 8.04
CA LYS A 90 6.78 10.94 7.81
C LYS A 90 5.28 10.87 8.08
N VAL A 91 4.76 9.69 8.38
CA VAL A 91 3.35 9.52 8.72
C VAL A 91 3.17 9.88 10.19
N ASP A 92 2.69 11.09 10.44
CA ASP A 92 2.31 11.60 11.75
C ASP A 92 0.82 11.98 11.77
N GLU A 93 0.31 12.38 12.93
CA GLU A 93 -1.08 12.80 13.10
C GLU A 93 -1.49 13.90 12.10
N LYS A 94 -0.67 14.96 11.98
CA LYS A 94 -0.95 16.08 11.07
C LYS A 94 -1.05 15.62 9.62
N PHE A 95 -0.16 14.72 9.21
CA PHE A 95 -0.19 14.11 7.90
C PHE A 95 -1.49 13.32 7.71
N LEU A 96 -1.88 12.46 8.66
CA LEU A 96 -3.10 11.67 8.59
C LEU A 96 -4.36 12.53 8.41
N TYR A 97 -4.50 13.62 9.18
CA TYR A 97 -5.60 14.58 8.99
C TYR A 97 -5.64 15.09 7.55
N SER A 98 -4.49 15.49 7.00
CA SER A 98 -4.43 16.04 5.64
C SER A 98 -4.82 15.05 4.54
N ILE A 99 -4.65 13.74 4.79
CA ILE A 99 -4.99 12.70 3.80
C ILE A 99 -6.47 12.30 3.91
N ILE A 100 -6.94 12.04 5.14
CA ILE A 100 -8.28 11.51 5.40
C ILE A 100 -9.38 12.48 4.95
N GLU A 101 -9.14 13.79 5.05
CA GLU A 101 -10.07 14.80 4.53
C GLU A 101 -10.36 14.66 3.03
N VAL A 102 -9.55 13.89 2.31
CA VAL A 102 -9.60 13.86 0.85
C VAL A 102 -9.88 12.49 0.26
N THR A 103 -9.47 11.41 0.91
CA THR A 103 -9.68 10.07 0.37
C THR A 103 -9.77 9.00 1.45
N ASP A 104 -10.72 8.09 1.25
CA ASP A 104 -10.89 6.87 2.02
C ASP A 104 -10.07 5.70 1.46
N ASN A 105 -9.48 5.85 0.27
CA ASN A 105 -8.72 4.81 -0.44
C ASN A 105 -7.28 4.66 0.08
N ILE A 106 -7.16 4.58 1.41
CA ILE A 106 -5.87 4.52 2.10
C ILE A 106 -5.84 3.38 3.11
N ALA A 107 -4.64 2.85 3.35
CA ALA A 107 -4.37 1.95 4.46
C ALA A 107 -3.21 2.50 5.27
N LEU A 108 -3.27 2.38 6.59
CA LEU A 108 -2.15 2.73 7.47
C LEU A 108 -1.36 1.49 7.85
N LYS A 109 -0.08 1.44 7.48
CA LYS A 109 0.88 0.43 7.93
C LYS A 109 1.73 0.98 9.08
N SER A 110 1.44 0.54 10.30
CA SER A 110 2.13 1.01 11.50
C SER A 110 2.05 -0.02 12.63
N ASN A 111 3.05 -0.02 13.52
CA ASN A 111 3.02 -0.71 14.81
C ASN A 111 3.06 0.30 15.98
N ASP A 112 2.76 1.58 15.71
CA ASP A 112 2.52 2.60 16.73
C ASP A 112 1.03 2.62 17.09
N GLU A 113 0.71 2.16 18.30
CA GLU A 113 -0.67 2.06 18.78
C GLU A 113 -1.40 3.41 18.82
N ASN A 114 -0.70 4.49 19.18
CA ASN A 114 -1.31 5.82 19.24
C ASN A 114 -1.65 6.31 17.84
N LEU A 115 -0.73 6.14 16.88
CA LEU A 115 -0.97 6.53 15.49
C LEU A 115 -2.13 5.73 14.87
N LEU A 116 -2.23 4.43 15.18
CA LEU A 116 -3.34 3.58 14.75
C LEU A 116 -4.67 4.05 15.33
N LYS A 117 -4.74 4.34 16.63
CA LYS A 117 -5.94 4.88 17.29
C LYS A 117 -6.37 6.20 16.67
N ILE A 118 -5.43 7.11 16.42
CA ILE A 118 -5.69 8.39 15.74
C ILE A 118 -6.28 8.11 14.36
N PHE A 119 -5.61 7.31 13.53
CA PHE A 119 -6.10 6.98 12.19
C PHE A 119 -7.53 6.43 12.18
N ILE A 120 -7.84 5.51 13.09
CA ILE A 120 -9.18 4.92 13.23
C ILE A 120 -10.19 5.97 13.70
N SER A 121 -9.83 6.81 14.68
CA SER A 121 -10.70 7.88 15.19
C SER A 121 -11.04 8.93 14.13
N LEU A 122 -10.16 9.11 13.15
CA LEU A 122 -10.38 9.98 12.00
C LEU A 122 -11.25 9.33 10.91
N GLY A 123 -11.66 8.07 11.08
CA GLY A 123 -12.48 7.33 10.11
C GLY A 123 -11.68 6.41 9.18
N GLY A 124 -10.37 6.24 9.43
CA GLY A 124 -9.54 5.28 8.71
C GLY A 124 -10.03 3.84 8.86
N LYS A 125 -10.17 3.13 7.75
CA LYS A 125 -10.85 1.82 7.70
C LYS A 125 -9.91 0.62 7.64
N ILE A 126 -8.70 0.80 7.11
CA ILE A 126 -7.78 -0.30 6.80
C ILE A 126 -6.45 -0.08 7.52
N VAL A 127 -6.07 -1.01 8.38
CA VAL A 127 -4.78 -1.00 9.06
C VAL A 127 -3.97 -2.25 8.73
N ILE A 128 -2.66 -2.09 8.58
CA ILE A 128 -1.69 -3.17 8.40
C ILE A 128 -0.75 -3.15 9.61
N THR A 129 -0.95 -4.08 10.54
CA THR A 129 -0.27 -4.06 11.85
C THR A 129 -0.21 -5.44 12.48
N ASP A 130 0.85 -5.72 13.22
CA ASP A 130 0.95 -6.92 14.06
C ASP A 130 0.20 -6.78 15.38
N LEU A 131 -0.17 -5.55 15.76
CA LEU A 131 -0.94 -5.29 16.98
C LEU A 131 -2.38 -5.80 16.86
N GLU A 132 -3.00 -6.03 18.01
CA GLU A 132 -4.43 -6.29 18.11
C GLU A 132 -5.14 -4.98 18.36
N VAL A 133 -5.88 -4.52 17.36
CA VAL A 133 -6.59 -3.24 17.35
C VAL A 133 -7.98 -3.44 16.77
N ASP A 134 -8.97 -2.73 17.33
CA ASP A 134 -10.33 -2.72 16.83
C ASP A 134 -10.44 -1.75 15.63
N ALA A 135 -10.26 -2.30 14.43
CA ALA A 135 -10.33 -1.57 13.18
C ALA A 135 -11.30 -2.27 12.21
N PRO A 136 -12.00 -1.55 11.32
CA PRO A 136 -12.95 -2.16 10.39
C PRO A 136 -12.34 -3.27 9.51
N LYS A 137 -11.09 -3.08 9.08
CA LYS A 137 -10.28 -4.12 8.43
C LYS A 137 -8.85 -4.08 8.94
N ARG A 138 -8.34 -5.25 9.34
CA ARG A 138 -6.99 -5.41 9.86
C ARG A 138 -6.24 -6.48 9.07
N PHE A 139 -5.05 -6.14 8.60
CA PHE A 139 -4.16 -7.04 7.88
C PHE A 139 -2.84 -7.22 8.63
N ARG A 140 -2.25 -8.41 8.52
CA ARG A 140 -0.88 -8.70 8.97
C ARG A 140 -0.03 -9.13 7.80
N VAL A 141 1.26 -8.75 7.83
CA VAL A 141 2.24 -9.27 6.88
C VAL A 141 2.70 -10.64 7.36
N MET A 142 2.40 -11.71 6.61
CA MET A 142 2.81 -13.08 6.91
C MET A 142 3.33 -13.75 5.64
N ASP A 143 4.56 -14.27 5.69
CA ASP A 143 5.16 -15.07 4.60
C ASP A 143 5.06 -14.43 3.20
N GLY A 144 5.28 -13.11 3.11
CA GLY A 144 5.20 -12.36 1.85
C GLY A 144 3.78 -12.08 1.37
N ARG A 145 2.79 -12.10 2.28
CA ARG A 145 1.37 -11.85 2.00
C ARG A 145 0.78 -10.90 3.03
N LEU A 146 -0.23 -10.14 2.64
CA LEU A 146 -1.18 -9.57 3.59
C LEU A 146 -2.27 -10.60 3.87
N VAL A 147 -2.54 -10.83 5.16
CA VAL A 147 -3.59 -11.74 5.62
C VAL A 147 -4.55 -10.95 6.49
N GLU A 148 -5.83 -10.90 6.11
CA GLU A 148 -6.89 -10.30 6.91
C GLU A 148 -7.12 -11.12 8.19
N LYS A 149 -7.20 -10.43 9.34
CA LYS A 149 -7.26 -11.02 10.68
C LYS A 149 -8.53 -10.68 11.43
#